data_AF-A0A0K8RD00-F1
#
_entry.id   AF-A0A0K8RD00-F1
#
_cell.length_a   1.000
_cell.length_b   1.000
_cell.length_c   1.000
_cell.angle_alpha   90.00
_cell.angle_beta   90.00
_cell.angle_gamma   90.00
#
_symmetry.space_group_name_H-M   'P 1'
#
loop_
_entity.id
_entity.type
_entity.pdbx_description
1 polymer ?
#
loop_
_entity_poly.entity_id
_entity_poly.type
_entity_poly.pdbx_seq_one_letter_code
_entity_poly.pdbx_strand_id
1 'polypeptide(L)'
;MPRCLQCGAGPLLSRCLGFLFAFTATAANTAQEETPVDISKMLGAVHGKMFAYVYKNFDSLILYDSPATCLTIQFLYSQEETSIFGELWAHYKTTDRKRHVKRIELEYKNGNENKLGNTLTLRFSKSCTKGPHPNRVEYEVRERNLCYVLKATQMSECFIIGLITSSSHNHPQHCLSNAELVKCKYEVFKVSETHQCLEYEEVTDPEGDVKQDTEEDPADTTPLNERHKLLQSYQNFTQGLLFGTLLLVYSSLAEDSSRVCMITYRPNEEPGPDGRLHLLTTYTNDEKFIVQTYSPYTVAGYDTKYATEAKIFRNGAFLETRVIFTDGRRCTILRTKGYHGLCELFTGGRFNNGIVNSYCFFIYMVYCKEPAIVFKKLSDCWPPAKTPNP
;
A
#
# COMPACT_ATOMS: atom_id res chain seq x y z
N MET A 1 62.21 -50.74 -47.00
CA MET A 1 63.18 -51.27 -46.01
C MET A 1 64.53 -50.64 -46.30
N PRO A 2 65.39 -50.27 -45.32
CA PRO A 2 65.45 -50.71 -43.91
C PRO A 2 65.43 -49.54 -42.87
N ARG A 3 64.82 -49.76 -41.69
CA ARG A 3 65.42 -49.97 -40.33
C ARG A 3 66.01 -48.71 -39.66
N CYS A 4 65.32 -48.19 -38.64
CA CYS A 4 65.58 -48.34 -37.18
C CYS A 4 66.64 -47.35 -36.66
N LEU A 5 66.25 -46.34 -35.86
CA LEU A 5 66.12 -46.32 -34.37
C LEU A 5 67.47 -46.12 -33.67
N GLN A 6 67.71 -44.95 -33.06
CA GLN A 6 67.79 -44.80 -31.59
C GLN A 6 68.24 -43.40 -31.12
N CYS A 7 67.47 -42.92 -30.13
CA CYS A 7 67.86 -42.21 -28.90
C CYS A 7 68.57 -40.85 -28.93
N GLY A 8 67.96 -39.89 -28.21
CA GLY A 8 68.73 -38.87 -27.50
C GLY A 8 67.97 -37.61 -27.11
N ALA A 9 67.48 -37.58 -25.86
CA ALA A 9 67.26 -36.39 -25.02
C ALA A 9 66.14 -35.37 -25.37
N GLY A 10 65.11 -35.29 -24.51
CA GLY A 10 64.49 -34.00 -24.16
C GLY A 10 65.41 -33.19 -23.22
N PRO A 11 65.14 -31.89 -22.94
CA PRO A 11 63.82 -31.46 -22.48
C PRO A 11 63.32 -30.07 -22.96
N LEU A 12 62.04 -29.81 -22.68
CA LEU A 12 61.42 -28.51 -22.32
C LEU A 12 61.43 -27.35 -23.34
N LEU A 13 60.26 -27.04 -23.94
CA LEU A 13 59.39 -25.89 -23.56
C LEU A 13 58.33 -25.55 -24.64
N SER A 14 57.12 -25.26 -24.13
CA SER A 14 56.01 -24.48 -24.73
C SER A 14 55.49 -24.88 -26.13
N ARG A 15 54.38 -25.63 -26.21
CA ARG A 15 52.99 -25.10 -26.27
C ARG A 15 52.76 -24.05 -27.37
N CYS A 16 52.29 -24.51 -28.53
CA CYS A 16 51.31 -23.83 -29.38
C CYS A 16 50.69 -24.88 -30.33
N LEU A 17 49.64 -25.57 -29.88
CA LEU A 17 48.80 -26.40 -30.74
C LEU A 17 47.34 -26.06 -30.41
N GLY A 18 46.74 -25.27 -31.29
CA GLY A 18 45.33 -24.93 -31.27
C GLY A 18 44.50 -26.18 -31.47
N PHE A 19 43.81 -26.59 -30.40
CA PHE A 19 42.70 -27.52 -30.51
C PHE A 19 41.44 -26.73 -30.83
N LEU A 20 40.82 -27.12 -31.95
CA LEU A 20 39.46 -26.76 -32.34
C LEU A 20 38.50 -27.13 -31.20
N PHE A 21 38.03 -26.14 -30.43
CA PHE A 21 36.85 -26.28 -29.61
C PHE A 21 35.63 -25.90 -30.44
N ALA A 22 34.84 -26.90 -30.77
CA ALA A 22 33.46 -26.71 -31.21
C ALA A 22 32.70 -25.97 -30.12
N PHE A 23 32.29 -24.74 -30.38
CA PHE A 23 31.29 -24.07 -29.57
C PHE A 23 29.95 -24.73 -29.83
N THR A 24 29.54 -25.66 -28.96
CA THR A 24 28.12 -25.89 -28.76
C THR A 24 27.56 -24.58 -28.20
N ALA A 25 26.84 -23.86 -29.07
CA ALA A 25 26.03 -22.73 -28.65
C ALA A 25 24.90 -23.26 -27.76
N THR A 26 25.18 -23.43 -26.48
CA THR A 26 24.15 -23.63 -25.47
C THR A 26 23.40 -22.30 -25.38
N ALA A 27 22.22 -22.25 -26.01
CA ALA A 27 21.26 -21.20 -25.73
C ALA A 27 20.90 -21.28 -24.25
N ALA A 28 21.59 -20.49 -23.42
CA ALA A 28 21.23 -20.25 -22.04
C ALA A 28 19.95 -19.38 -22.05
N ASN A 29 18.81 -20.02 -22.35
CA ASN A 29 17.53 -19.55 -21.87
C ASN A 29 17.54 -19.82 -20.36
N THR A 30 18.10 -18.91 -19.57
CA THR A 30 17.81 -18.87 -18.14
C THR A 30 16.32 -18.51 -18.03
N ALA A 31 15.48 -19.54 -17.97
CA ALA A 31 14.12 -19.38 -17.48
C ALA A 31 14.22 -18.68 -16.12
N GLN A 32 13.64 -17.49 -15.99
CA GLN A 32 13.45 -16.89 -14.66
C GLN A 32 12.75 -17.95 -13.81
N GLU A 33 13.32 -18.26 -12.65
CA GLU A 33 12.78 -19.26 -11.74
C GLU A 33 11.44 -18.73 -11.20
N GLU A 34 10.34 -19.25 -11.76
CA GLU A 34 8.99 -18.86 -11.41
C GLU A 34 8.49 -19.76 -10.27
N THR A 35 8.28 -19.17 -9.10
CA THR A 35 7.73 -19.92 -7.97
C THR A 35 6.27 -19.53 -7.77
N PRO A 36 5.32 -20.46 -7.87
CA PRO A 36 3.94 -20.22 -7.45
C PRO A 36 3.92 -19.75 -5.99
N VAL A 37 3.16 -18.70 -5.68
CA VAL A 37 3.12 -18.11 -4.33
C VAL A 37 1.69 -18.02 -3.84
N ASP A 38 1.51 -18.27 -2.53
CA ASP A 38 0.24 -18.04 -1.86
C ASP A 38 -0.16 -16.56 -1.93
N ILE A 39 -1.40 -16.29 -2.30
CA ILE A 39 -1.93 -14.93 -2.45
C ILE A 39 -1.76 -14.12 -1.17
N SER A 40 -1.89 -14.74 0.00
CA SER A 40 -1.75 -14.07 1.29
C SER A 40 -0.34 -13.48 1.46
N LYS A 41 0.69 -14.20 0.99
CA LYS A 41 2.08 -13.74 1.00
C LYS A 41 2.24 -12.53 0.09
N MET A 42 1.76 -12.62 -1.15
CA MET A 42 1.85 -11.52 -2.12
C MET A 42 1.08 -10.30 -1.63
N LEU A 43 -0.19 -10.46 -1.24
CA LEU A 43 -1.03 -9.37 -0.77
C LEU A 43 -0.48 -8.71 0.50
N GLY A 44 0.08 -9.49 1.45
CA GLY A 44 0.78 -8.92 2.60
C GLY A 44 2.00 -8.08 2.20
N ALA A 45 2.75 -8.50 1.18
CA ALA A 45 3.92 -7.78 0.70
C ALA A 45 3.60 -6.50 -0.08
N VAL A 46 2.46 -6.46 -0.77
CA VAL A 46 2.02 -5.31 -1.60
C VAL A 46 0.99 -4.42 -0.91
N HIS A 47 0.43 -4.83 0.23
CA HIS A 47 -0.62 -4.12 0.94
C HIS A 47 -0.21 -2.66 1.25
N GLY A 48 -1.08 -1.71 0.91
CA GLY A 48 -0.91 -0.29 1.19
C GLY A 48 0.17 0.40 0.36
N LYS A 49 1.01 -0.35 -0.38
CA LYS A 49 2.02 0.21 -1.27
C LYS A 49 1.38 0.74 -2.55
N MET A 50 1.88 1.89 -3.00
CA MET A 50 1.50 2.47 -4.29
C MET A 50 2.40 1.90 -5.38
N PHE A 51 1.80 1.55 -6.52
CA PHE A 51 2.50 1.05 -7.68
C PHE A 51 2.21 1.94 -8.88
N ALA A 52 3.22 2.68 -9.35
CA ALA A 52 3.11 3.54 -10.52
C ALA A 52 3.22 2.71 -11.80
N TYR A 53 2.39 3.04 -12.78
CA TYR A 53 2.45 2.46 -14.11
C TYR A 53 3.80 2.73 -14.76
N VAL A 54 4.37 1.70 -15.39
CA VAL A 54 5.67 1.77 -16.09
C VAL A 54 5.48 1.56 -17.59
N TYR A 55 4.83 0.47 -17.98
CA TYR A 55 4.81 0.04 -19.38
C TYR A 55 3.63 -0.88 -19.69
N LYS A 56 3.16 -0.82 -20.95
CA LYS A 56 2.23 -1.76 -21.56
C LYS A 56 2.59 -2.02 -23.03
N ASN A 57 2.13 -3.13 -23.58
CA ASN A 57 2.29 -3.46 -24.99
C ASN A 57 0.98 -3.52 -25.80
N PHE A 58 -0.11 -2.90 -25.32
CA PHE A 58 -1.42 -2.89 -25.98
C PHE A 58 -2.19 -1.59 -25.72
N ASP A 59 -3.18 -1.28 -26.56
CA ASP A 59 -3.79 0.07 -26.62
C ASP A 59 -4.74 0.40 -25.46
N SER A 60 -5.47 -0.58 -24.92
CA SER A 60 -6.26 -0.44 -23.69
C SER A 60 -5.41 -0.64 -22.43
N LEU A 61 -5.95 -0.46 -21.23
CA LEU A 61 -5.36 -0.98 -20.00
C LEU A 61 -6.21 -2.16 -19.49
N ILE A 62 -5.59 -3.23 -19.00
CA ILE A 62 -6.23 -4.40 -18.38
C ILE A 62 -7.12 -3.94 -17.20
N LEU A 63 -6.65 -2.97 -16.42
CA LEU A 63 -7.39 -2.48 -15.26
C LEU A 63 -8.45 -1.41 -15.63
N TYR A 64 -8.33 -0.76 -16.80
CA TYR A 64 -9.16 0.38 -17.17
C TYR A 64 -9.27 0.63 -18.69
N ASP A 65 -10.46 0.92 -19.19
CA ASP A 65 -10.70 0.97 -20.64
C ASP A 65 -10.42 2.33 -21.29
N SER A 66 -10.19 3.41 -20.52
CA SER A 66 -10.00 4.76 -21.09
C SER A 66 -8.55 5.24 -21.03
N PRO A 67 -8.14 6.12 -21.97
CA PRO A 67 -6.79 6.65 -22.01
C PRO A 67 -6.53 7.47 -20.75
N ALA A 68 -5.64 6.96 -19.90
CA ALA A 68 -5.19 7.63 -18.71
C ALA A 68 -3.87 8.37 -18.98
N THR A 69 -3.78 9.63 -18.59
CA THR A 69 -2.54 10.42 -18.64
C THR A 69 -1.56 10.00 -17.54
N CYS A 70 -2.07 9.36 -16.49
CA CYS A 70 -1.30 8.72 -15.45
C CYS A 70 -2.11 7.53 -14.88
N LEU A 71 -1.43 6.49 -14.38
CA LEU A 71 -2.07 5.40 -13.62
C LEU A 71 -1.19 5.00 -12.42
N THR A 72 -1.79 4.86 -11.24
CA THR A 72 -1.17 4.27 -10.05
C THR A 72 -2.16 3.32 -9.39
N ILE A 73 -1.70 2.17 -8.93
CA ILE A 73 -2.55 1.17 -8.28
C ILE A 73 -2.14 0.92 -6.84
N GLN A 74 -3.09 0.55 -5.99
CA GLN A 74 -2.86 0.19 -4.60
C GLN A 74 -3.67 -1.05 -4.24
N PHE A 75 -3.01 -2.04 -3.66
CA PHE A 75 -3.67 -3.23 -3.13
C PHE A 75 -4.02 -3.00 -1.66
N LEU A 76 -5.29 -3.14 -1.33
CA LEU A 76 -5.80 -3.12 0.03
C LEU A 76 -6.26 -4.53 0.37
N TYR A 77 -5.65 -5.14 1.38
CA TYR A 77 -5.82 -6.54 1.71
C TYR A 77 -6.02 -6.68 3.21
N SER A 78 -6.89 -7.61 3.59
CA SER A 78 -7.04 -8.02 4.97
C SER A 78 -7.51 -9.47 5.06
N GLN A 79 -6.73 -10.25 5.81
CA GLN A 79 -7.02 -11.64 6.16
C GLN A 79 -7.60 -11.69 7.57
N GLU A 80 -8.82 -12.22 7.69
CA GLU A 80 -9.39 -12.65 8.97
C GLU A 80 -9.68 -14.16 8.89
N GLU A 81 -9.70 -14.83 10.06
CA GLU A 81 -9.79 -16.29 10.18
C GLU A 81 -10.92 -16.94 9.35
N THR A 82 -12.05 -16.25 9.17
CA THR A 82 -13.24 -16.77 8.47
C THR A 82 -13.67 -15.94 7.27
N SER A 83 -13.10 -14.76 7.06
CA SER A 83 -13.51 -13.89 5.97
C SER A 83 -12.34 -13.11 5.43
N ILE A 84 -12.34 -12.98 4.11
CA ILE A 84 -11.17 -12.58 3.36
C ILE A 84 -11.63 -11.55 2.34
N PHE A 85 -11.04 -10.36 2.40
CA PHE A 85 -11.47 -9.21 1.61
C PHE A 85 -10.25 -8.51 1.05
N GLY A 86 -10.34 -8.09 -0.20
CA GLY A 86 -9.34 -7.24 -0.79
C GLY A 86 -9.95 -6.37 -1.86
N GLU A 87 -9.32 -5.22 -2.08
CA GLU A 87 -9.65 -4.29 -3.14
C GLU A 87 -8.35 -3.89 -3.84
N LEU A 88 -8.43 -3.78 -5.16
CA LEU A 88 -7.43 -3.09 -5.96
C LEU A 88 -8.00 -1.73 -6.35
N TRP A 89 -7.29 -0.69 -5.97
CA TRP A 89 -7.64 0.69 -6.26
C TRP A 89 -6.77 1.16 -7.41
N ALA A 90 -7.41 1.58 -8.51
CA ALA A 90 -6.73 2.20 -9.63
C ALA A 90 -7.02 3.70 -9.63
N HIS A 91 -5.99 4.48 -9.33
CA HIS A 91 -6.00 5.94 -9.36
C HIS A 91 -5.48 6.40 -10.73
N TYR A 92 -6.29 7.17 -11.45
CA TYR A 92 -5.92 7.62 -12.78
C TYR A 92 -6.46 9.03 -13.07
N LYS A 93 -5.79 9.71 -14.01
CA LYS A 93 -6.25 10.97 -14.59
C LYS A 93 -6.63 10.75 -16.04
N THR A 94 -7.76 11.30 -16.47
CA THR A 94 -8.08 11.29 -17.91
C THR A 94 -7.55 12.54 -18.60
N THR A 95 -7.83 12.71 -19.89
CA THR A 95 -7.40 13.85 -20.69
C THR A 95 -8.01 15.18 -20.23
N ASP A 96 -9.15 15.14 -19.53
CA ASP A 96 -9.79 16.32 -18.93
C ASP A 96 -9.15 16.77 -17.60
N ARG A 97 -8.04 16.12 -17.21
CA ARG A 97 -7.29 16.30 -15.95
C ARG A 97 -8.09 15.93 -14.68
N LYS A 98 -9.33 15.46 -14.79
CA LYS A 98 -10.07 14.95 -13.63
C LYS A 98 -9.48 13.64 -13.17
N ARG A 99 -9.49 13.47 -11.85
CA ARG A 99 -9.00 12.27 -11.19
C ARG A 99 -10.17 11.34 -10.99
N HIS A 100 -9.86 10.06 -11.09
CA HIS A 100 -10.83 9.02 -10.88
C HIS A 100 -10.17 7.91 -10.08
N VAL A 101 -10.98 7.26 -9.26
CA VAL A 101 -10.61 6.06 -8.55
C VAL A 101 -11.55 4.95 -8.96
N LYS A 102 -11.00 3.90 -9.56
CA LYS A 102 -11.74 2.68 -9.88
C LYS A 102 -11.40 1.62 -8.84
N ARG A 103 -12.43 1.10 -8.19
CA ARG A 103 -12.33 -0.07 -7.31
C ARG A 103 -12.52 -1.34 -8.13
N ILE A 104 -11.66 -2.31 -7.89
CA ILE A 104 -11.77 -3.68 -8.39
C ILE A 104 -11.78 -4.59 -7.15
N GLU A 105 -12.83 -5.38 -6.98
CA GLU A 105 -12.94 -6.29 -5.84
C GLU A 105 -12.05 -7.50 -6.06
N LEU A 106 -11.38 -7.95 -5.00
CA LEU A 106 -10.52 -9.13 -5.01
C LEU A 106 -11.25 -10.32 -4.38
N GLU A 107 -11.32 -11.41 -5.12
CA GLU A 107 -11.75 -12.72 -4.65
C GLU A 107 -10.57 -13.68 -4.68
N TYR A 108 -10.37 -14.45 -3.63
CA TYR A 108 -9.33 -15.47 -3.61
C TYR A 108 -9.73 -16.63 -2.73
N LYS A 109 -9.18 -17.80 -3.03
CA LYS A 109 -9.35 -19.00 -2.23
C LYS A 109 -8.07 -19.22 -1.44
N ASN A 110 -8.20 -19.37 -0.13
CA ASN A 110 -7.10 -19.85 0.70
C ASN A 110 -6.61 -21.19 0.17
N GLY A 111 -5.30 -21.39 0.25
CA GLY A 111 -4.74 -22.72 0.08
C GLY A 111 -5.31 -23.66 1.14
N ASN A 112 -5.41 -24.95 0.80
CA ASN A 112 -5.63 -26.01 1.77
C ASN A 112 -4.37 -26.88 1.84
N GLU A 113 -4.34 -27.86 2.75
CA GLU A 113 -3.17 -28.75 2.94
C GLU A 113 -2.66 -29.40 1.63
N ASN A 114 -3.51 -29.48 0.59
CA ASN A 114 -3.21 -30.14 -0.68
C ASN A 114 -3.14 -29.21 -1.91
N LYS A 115 -3.43 -27.91 -1.77
CA LYS A 115 -3.44 -26.94 -2.88
C LYS A 115 -2.98 -25.57 -2.42
N LEU A 116 -1.98 -25.03 -3.11
CA LEU A 116 -1.53 -23.66 -2.91
C LEU A 116 -2.64 -22.67 -3.32
N GLY A 117 -2.95 -21.70 -2.46
CA GLY A 117 -3.93 -20.65 -2.73
C GLY A 117 -3.32 -19.56 -3.62
N ASN A 118 -2.98 -19.88 -4.87
CA ASN A 118 -2.25 -18.99 -5.78
C ASN A 118 -3.12 -18.31 -6.85
N THR A 119 -4.44 -18.49 -6.83
CA THR A 119 -5.36 -17.86 -7.80
C THR A 119 -6.08 -16.63 -7.24
N LEU A 120 -5.71 -15.44 -7.71
CA LEU A 120 -6.39 -14.18 -7.41
C LEU A 120 -7.41 -13.84 -8.48
N THR A 121 -8.65 -13.55 -8.09
CA THR A 121 -9.72 -13.17 -8.99
C THR A 121 -10.03 -11.69 -8.87
N LEU A 122 -9.97 -10.97 -10.00
CA LEU A 122 -10.39 -9.57 -10.09
C LEU A 122 -11.85 -9.50 -10.55
N ARG A 123 -12.72 -8.84 -9.79
CA ARG A 123 -14.10 -8.55 -10.19
C ARG A 123 -14.26 -7.10 -10.60
N PHE A 124 -14.74 -6.89 -11.82
CA PHE A 124 -15.00 -5.58 -12.39
C PHE A 124 -16.50 -5.24 -12.30
N SER A 125 -16.84 -4.00 -11.97
CA SER A 125 -18.22 -3.53 -11.93
C SER A 125 -18.84 -3.53 -13.34
N LYS A 126 -20.14 -3.86 -13.43
CA LYS A 126 -20.91 -4.01 -14.69
C LYS A 126 -20.97 -2.76 -15.60
N SER A 127 -20.46 -1.61 -15.16
CA SER A 127 -20.45 -0.35 -15.93
C SER A 127 -19.42 -0.32 -17.07
N CYS A 128 -18.57 -1.34 -17.23
CA CYS A 128 -17.77 -1.50 -18.43
C CYS A 128 -18.74 -1.71 -19.62
N THR A 129 -18.90 -0.68 -20.43
CA THR A 129 -19.58 -0.74 -21.73
C THR A 129 -18.94 -1.84 -22.57
N LYS A 130 -19.49 -3.06 -22.52
CA LYS A 130 -19.18 -4.23 -23.37
C LYS A 130 -17.76 -4.21 -23.97
N GLY A 131 -16.75 -4.09 -23.11
CA GLY A 131 -15.37 -4.35 -23.49
C GLY A 131 -15.13 -5.86 -23.64
N PRO A 132 -14.03 -6.29 -24.27
CA PRO A 132 -13.70 -7.70 -24.44
C PRO A 132 -13.40 -8.45 -23.14
N HIS A 133 -13.31 -7.76 -22.00
CA HIS A 133 -13.00 -8.37 -20.70
C HIS A 133 -14.28 -8.75 -19.92
N PRO A 134 -14.43 -10.01 -19.47
CA PRO A 134 -15.53 -10.42 -18.63
C PRO A 134 -15.44 -9.76 -17.24
N ASN A 135 -16.58 -9.65 -16.57
CA ASN A 135 -16.71 -9.05 -15.24
C ASN A 135 -15.86 -9.73 -14.14
N ARG A 136 -15.19 -10.85 -14.45
CA ARG A 136 -14.40 -11.66 -13.52
C ARG A 136 -13.23 -12.29 -14.27
N VAL A 137 -12.00 -12.08 -13.79
CA VAL A 137 -10.79 -12.66 -14.38
C VAL A 137 -9.95 -13.32 -13.29
N GLU A 138 -9.58 -14.58 -13.50
CA GLU A 138 -8.77 -15.36 -12.57
C GLU A 138 -7.29 -15.31 -13.02
N TYR A 139 -6.41 -14.90 -12.11
CA TYR A 139 -4.97 -14.77 -12.31
C TYR A 139 -4.22 -15.75 -11.41
N GLU A 140 -3.27 -16.47 -11.97
CA GLU A 140 -2.26 -17.20 -11.20
C GLU A 140 -1.18 -16.24 -10.72
N VAL A 141 -0.87 -16.29 -9.43
CA VAL A 141 0.15 -15.47 -8.78
C VAL A 141 1.46 -16.25 -8.72
N ARG A 142 2.52 -15.61 -9.23
CA ARG A 142 3.89 -16.14 -9.24
C ARG A 142 4.85 -15.09 -8.68
N GLU A 143 5.87 -15.54 -7.98
CA GLU A 143 6.99 -14.72 -7.53
C GLU A 143 8.19 -14.96 -8.44
N ARG A 144 8.86 -13.87 -8.79
CA ARG A 144 10.17 -13.82 -9.43
C ARG A 144 11.06 -12.90 -8.58
N ASN A 145 12.38 -12.98 -8.73
CA ASN A 145 13.37 -12.30 -7.87
C ASN A 145 13.05 -10.84 -7.47
N LEU A 146 12.40 -10.06 -8.34
CA LEU A 146 12.07 -8.64 -8.08
C LEU A 146 10.60 -8.29 -8.32
N CYS A 147 9.74 -9.29 -8.56
CA CYS A 147 8.37 -9.05 -8.98
C CYS A 147 7.38 -10.09 -8.45
N TYR A 148 6.15 -9.62 -8.20
CA TYR A 148 4.97 -10.48 -8.28
C TYR A 148 4.35 -10.38 -9.67
N VAL A 149 3.96 -11.52 -10.24
CA VAL A 149 3.37 -11.63 -11.56
C VAL A 149 2.00 -12.26 -11.42
N LEU A 150 0.97 -11.55 -11.88
CA LEU A 150 -0.39 -12.07 -12.01
C LEU A 150 -0.60 -12.45 -13.48
N LYS A 151 -0.79 -13.74 -13.75
CA LYS A 151 -0.92 -14.25 -15.12
C LYS A 151 -2.28 -14.88 -15.33
N ALA A 152 -3.01 -14.44 -16.36
CA ALA A 152 -4.30 -15.00 -16.75
C ALA A 152 -4.26 -15.45 -18.21
N THR A 153 -5.09 -16.44 -18.55
CA THR A 153 -5.38 -16.82 -19.93
C THR A 153 -6.86 -16.67 -20.18
N GLN A 154 -7.23 -15.90 -21.20
CA GLN A 154 -8.61 -15.58 -21.50
C GLN A 154 -8.83 -15.62 -23.00
N MET A 155 -9.81 -16.39 -23.46
CA MET A 155 -10.12 -16.58 -24.89
C MET A 155 -8.86 -16.93 -25.72
N SER A 156 -7.96 -17.75 -25.17
CA SER A 156 -6.66 -18.12 -25.75
C SER A 156 -5.61 -17.00 -25.82
N GLU A 157 -5.90 -15.81 -25.30
CA GLU A 157 -4.92 -14.74 -25.13
C GLU A 157 -4.31 -14.77 -23.71
N CYS A 158 -3.03 -14.45 -23.63
CA CYS A 158 -2.29 -14.37 -22.37
C CYS A 158 -2.25 -12.92 -21.86
N PHE A 159 -2.54 -12.72 -20.58
CA PHE A 159 -2.52 -11.42 -19.90
C PHE A 159 -1.62 -11.47 -18.67
N ILE A 160 -0.79 -10.44 -18.48
CA ILE A 160 0.12 -10.34 -17.34
C ILE A 160 0.02 -8.97 -16.67
N ILE A 161 -0.09 -8.95 -15.34
CA ILE A 161 0.17 -7.77 -14.52
C ILE A 161 1.43 -8.04 -13.71
N GLY A 162 2.49 -7.28 -13.96
CA GLY A 162 3.75 -7.33 -13.22
C GLY A 162 3.83 -6.24 -12.15
N LEU A 163 4.24 -6.59 -10.95
CA LEU A 163 4.42 -5.68 -9.82
C LEU A 163 5.88 -5.74 -9.35
N ILE A 164 6.70 -4.79 -9.77
CA ILE A 164 8.10 -4.66 -9.33
C ILE A 164 8.09 -4.17 -7.88
N THR A 165 8.67 -4.95 -6.97
CA THR A 165 8.64 -4.69 -5.52
C THR A 165 9.77 -3.79 -5.03
N SER A 166 10.72 -3.43 -5.91
CA SER A 166 11.84 -2.52 -5.63
C SER A 166 11.70 -1.18 -6.37
N SER A 167 11.97 -0.06 -5.69
CA SER A 167 11.95 1.29 -6.29
C SER A 167 13.15 1.56 -7.21
N SER A 168 14.24 0.79 -7.07
CA SER A 168 15.48 0.92 -7.86
C SER A 168 15.41 0.29 -9.25
N HIS A 169 14.33 -0.43 -9.57
CA HIS A 169 14.19 -1.17 -10.82
C HIS A 169 12.93 -0.74 -11.58
N ASN A 170 13.06 -0.52 -12.89
CA ASN A 170 11.97 0.00 -13.74
C ASN A 170 11.84 -0.71 -15.10
N HIS A 171 12.59 -1.79 -15.33
CA HIS A 171 12.50 -2.52 -16.60
C HIS A 171 11.44 -3.64 -16.55
N PRO A 172 10.54 -3.72 -17.55
CA PRO A 172 9.51 -4.75 -17.61
C PRO A 172 10.08 -6.18 -17.68
N GLN A 173 11.31 -6.32 -18.18
CA GLN A 173 12.06 -7.58 -18.25
C GLN A 173 12.35 -8.19 -16.86
N HIS A 174 12.25 -7.42 -15.78
CA HIS A 174 12.33 -7.98 -14.43
C HIS A 174 11.14 -8.88 -14.09
N CYS A 175 9.97 -8.64 -14.69
CA CYS A 175 8.74 -9.39 -14.43
C CYS A 175 8.31 -10.29 -15.58
N LEU A 176 8.98 -10.24 -16.73
CA LEU A 176 8.54 -10.89 -17.98
C LEU A 176 9.67 -11.69 -18.60
N SER A 177 9.36 -12.88 -19.10
CA SER A 177 10.29 -13.69 -19.90
C SER A 177 10.27 -13.24 -21.36
N ASN A 178 11.32 -13.57 -22.13
CA ASN A 178 11.39 -13.25 -23.57
C ASN A 178 10.19 -13.80 -24.36
N ALA A 179 9.66 -14.97 -23.99
CA ALA A 179 8.49 -15.54 -24.64
C ALA A 179 7.21 -14.74 -24.32
N GLU A 180 7.07 -14.25 -23.09
CA GLU A 180 5.90 -13.47 -22.66
C GLU A 180 5.90 -12.06 -23.24
N LEU A 181 7.06 -11.45 -23.39
CA LEU A 181 7.21 -10.15 -24.07
C LEU A 181 6.62 -10.17 -25.50
N VAL A 182 6.69 -11.33 -26.17
CA VAL A 182 6.20 -11.50 -27.54
C VAL A 182 4.75 -11.98 -27.58
N LYS A 183 4.35 -12.88 -26.67
CA LYS A 183 3.08 -13.62 -26.78
C LYS A 183 1.95 -13.10 -25.89
N CYS A 184 2.26 -12.33 -24.85
CA CYS A 184 1.27 -11.91 -23.85
C CYS A 184 1.01 -10.41 -23.96
N LYS A 185 -0.22 -9.99 -23.67
CA LYS A 185 -0.53 -8.61 -23.33
C LYS A 185 -0.12 -8.38 -21.88
N TYR A 186 0.56 -7.28 -21.58
CA TYR A 186 1.05 -7.06 -20.23
C TYR A 186 1.04 -5.60 -19.80
N GLU A 187 0.83 -5.41 -18.50
CA GLU A 187 1.04 -4.16 -17.78
C GLU A 187 2.07 -4.38 -16.68
N VAL A 188 3.03 -3.47 -16.58
CA VAL A 188 4.01 -3.51 -15.50
C VAL A 188 3.89 -2.24 -14.68
N PHE A 189 3.84 -2.44 -13.37
CA PHE A 189 3.88 -1.39 -12.36
C PHE A 189 5.11 -1.57 -11.48
N LYS A 190 5.60 -0.46 -10.94
CA LYS A 190 6.69 -0.46 -9.95
C LYS A 190 6.24 0.18 -8.66
N VAL A 191 6.74 -0.31 -7.54
CA VAL A 191 6.57 0.41 -6.27
C VAL A 191 7.04 1.84 -6.45
N SER A 192 6.20 2.78 -6.04
CA SER A 192 6.45 4.20 -6.22
C SER A 192 6.44 4.91 -4.89
N GLU A 193 7.55 5.56 -4.60
CA GLU A 193 7.66 6.60 -3.58
C GLU A 193 7.14 7.94 -4.11
N THR A 194 7.07 8.08 -5.44
CA THR A 194 6.57 9.28 -6.10
C THR A 194 5.09 9.19 -6.40
N HIS A 195 4.40 10.31 -6.27
CA HIS A 195 2.95 10.35 -6.27
C HIS A 195 2.37 10.77 -7.63
N GLN A 196 2.91 10.29 -8.75
CA GLN A 196 2.65 10.89 -10.07
C GLN A 196 1.17 11.02 -10.47
N CYS A 197 0.27 10.18 -9.93
CA CYS A 197 -1.18 10.35 -10.09
C CYS A 197 -1.92 11.03 -8.94
N LEU A 198 -1.30 11.06 -7.77
CA LEU A 198 -1.85 11.60 -6.56
C LEU A 198 -1.17 12.97 -6.33
N GLU A 199 -1.83 14.08 -6.66
CA GLU A 199 -1.22 15.37 -6.36
C GLU A 199 -1.29 15.63 -4.88
N TYR A 200 -0.13 15.90 -4.29
CA TYR A 200 0.01 16.24 -2.90
C TYR A 200 0.31 17.73 -2.78
N GLU A 201 -0.35 18.36 -1.82
CA GLU A 201 -0.02 19.67 -1.34
C GLU A 201 0.77 19.52 -0.05
N GLU A 202 1.98 20.05 -0.08
CA GLU A 202 2.82 20.14 1.11
C GLU A 202 2.36 21.33 1.95
N VAL A 203 2.03 21.04 3.20
CA VAL A 203 1.65 22.04 4.20
C VAL A 203 2.70 22.06 5.30
N THR A 204 3.08 23.25 5.74
CA THR A 204 4.07 23.46 6.80
C THR A 204 3.38 24.11 7.98
N ASP A 205 3.59 23.58 9.19
CA ASP A 205 3.13 24.23 10.42
C ASP A 205 4.00 25.47 10.67
N PRO A 206 3.45 26.70 10.57
CA PRO A 206 4.23 27.91 10.74
C PRO A 206 4.53 28.19 12.22
N GLU A 207 3.80 27.58 13.16
CA GLU A 207 3.88 27.94 14.57
C GLU A 207 4.95 27.14 15.31
N GLY A 208 5.29 25.92 14.88
CA GLY A 208 6.44 25.09 15.33
C GLY A 208 6.46 24.68 16.82
N ASP A 209 6.08 25.60 17.70
CA ASP A 209 6.04 25.49 19.14
C ASP A 209 4.62 25.19 19.61
N VAL A 210 4.52 24.14 20.43
CA VAL A 210 3.30 23.75 21.13
C VAL A 210 3.25 24.53 22.45
N LYS A 211 2.19 25.29 22.70
CA LYS A 211 1.89 25.76 24.05
C LYS A 211 1.35 24.57 24.85
N GLN A 212 2.24 23.89 25.57
CA GLN A 212 1.85 22.72 26.34
C GLN A 212 0.87 23.12 27.46
N ASP A 213 -0.34 22.55 27.41
CA ASP A 213 -1.32 22.67 28.49
C ASP A 213 -0.75 22.03 29.77
N THR A 214 -0.54 22.84 30.80
CA THR A 214 -0.18 22.38 32.15
C THR A 214 -1.44 21.96 32.89
N GLU A 215 -1.94 20.76 32.61
CA GLU A 215 -3.06 20.17 33.34
C GLU A 215 -2.51 19.40 34.56
N GLU A 216 -3.08 19.63 35.75
CA GLU A 216 -2.71 18.89 36.96
C GLU A 216 -2.96 17.38 36.78
N ASP A 217 -2.18 16.55 37.48
CA ASP A 217 -2.35 15.10 37.46
C ASP A 217 -3.81 14.74 37.80
N PRO A 218 -4.56 14.16 36.84
CA PRO A 218 -5.97 13.91 37.06
C PRO A 218 -6.17 12.79 38.08
N ALA A 219 -7.20 12.92 38.92
CA ALA A 219 -7.56 11.89 39.88
C ALA A 219 -7.92 10.56 39.21
N ASP A 220 -7.70 9.45 39.91
CA ASP A 220 -8.06 8.11 39.48
C ASP A 220 -9.59 7.94 39.39
N THR A 221 -10.16 8.16 38.21
CA THR A 221 -11.57 7.90 37.88
C THR A 221 -11.73 6.65 37.01
N THR A 222 -12.96 6.15 36.84
CA THR A 222 -13.27 5.10 35.86
C THR A 222 -14.31 5.61 34.85
N PRO A 223 -13.99 5.68 33.54
CA PRO A 223 -12.68 5.44 32.95
C PRO A 223 -11.62 6.46 33.45
N LEU A 224 -10.35 6.09 33.32
CA LEU A 224 -9.24 6.98 33.64
C LEU A 224 -9.29 8.21 32.72
N ASN A 225 -8.80 9.35 33.19
CA ASN A 225 -8.66 10.53 32.34
C ASN A 225 -7.70 10.22 31.17
N GLU A 226 -7.98 10.76 29.98
CA GLU A 226 -7.10 10.59 28.81
C GLU A 226 -5.67 11.08 29.05
N ARG A 227 -5.43 12.00 30.01
CA ARG A 227 -4.12 12.46 30.45
C ARG A 227 -3.52 11.65 31.62
N HIS A 228 -4.11 10.51 31.98
CA HIS A 228 -3.61 9.73 33.10
C HIS A 228 -2.31 8.99 32.73
N LYS A 229 -1.27 9.13 33.57
CA LYS A 229 0.07 8.56 33.33
C LYS A 229 0.10 7.06 33.12
N LEU A 230 -0.86 6.31 33.69
CA LEU A 230 -0.96 4.86 33.47
C LEU A 230 -1.33 4.50 32.01
N LEU A 231 -1.91 5.43 31.26
CA LEU A 231 -2.31 5.20 29.87
C LEU A 231 -1.18 5.47 28.87
N GLN A 232 -0.13 6.20 29.24
CA GLN A 232 0.87 6.73 28.30
C GLN A 232 1.52 5.66 27.40
N SER A 233 1.69 4.43 27.90
CA SER A 233 2.24 3.31 27.13
C SER A 233 1.34 2.85 25.99
N TYR A 234 0.03 3.07 26.11
CA TYR A 234 -0.99 2.79 25.09
C TYR A 234 -1.28 4.01 24.21
N GLN A 235 -0.60 5.13 24.44
CA GLN A 235 -0.86 6.39 23.75
C GLN A 235 0.30 6.79 22.85
N ASN A 236 1.29 5.92 22.63
CA ASN A 236 2.41 6.26 21.76
C ASN A 236 1.93 6.44 20.31
N PHE A 237 2.04 7.67 19.81
CA PHE A 237 1.54 8.07 18.50
C PHE A 237 2.20 7.29 17.38
N THR A 238 3.54 7.28 17.35
CA THR A 238 4.30 6.62 16.30
C THR A 238 3.99 5.14 16.26
N GLN A 239 3.82 4.49 17.41
CA GLN A 239 3.46 3.09 17.48
C GLN A 239 2.10 2.77 16.82
N GLY A 240 1.13 3.67 16.93
CA GLY A 240 -0.15 3.54 16.23
C GLY A 240 -0.07 3.69 14.72
N LEU A 241 0.99 4.32 14.20
CA LEU A 241 1.18 4.57 12.77
C LEU A 241 2.01 3.48 12.05
N LEU A 242 2.68 2.57 12.79
CA LEU A 242 3.60 1.58 12.22
C LEU A 242 2.97 0.56 11.24
N PHE A 243 1.64 0.55 11.08
CA PHE A 243 0.94 -0.21 10.03
C PHE A 243 1.12 0.37 8.64
N GLY A 244 1.73 1.55 8.53
CA GLY A 244 2.01 2.23 7.29
C GLY A 244 0.79 2.96 6.73
N THR A 245 -0.40 2.34 6.71
CA THR A 245 -1.64 3.00 6.26
C THR A 245 -2.82 2.67 7.17
N LEU A 246 -3.51 3.72 7.61
CA LEU A 246 -4.64 3.69 8.51
C LEU A 246 -5.86 4.32 7.85
N LEU A 247 -7.03 3.73 8.05
CA LEU A 247 -8.28 4.14 7.44
C LEU A 247 -9.29 4.55 8.50
N LEU A 248 -10.07 5.60 8.25
CA LEU A 248 -11.09 6.07 9.18
C LEU A 248 -12.27 5.08 9.22
N VAL A 249 -12.62 4.62 10.43
CA VAL A 249 -13.75 3.72 10.66
C VAL A 249 -14.87 4.41 11.43
N TYR A 250 -14.57 5.05 12.56
CA TYR A 250 -15.55 5.81 13.34
C TYR A 250 -15.18 7.28 13.41
N SER A 251 -16.20 8.13 13.36
CA SER A 251 -16.05 9.55 13.69
C SER A 251 -17.20 9.99 14.59
N SER A 252 -16.88 10.81 15.59
CA SER A 252 -17.87 11.48 16.44
C SER A 252 -18.52 12.68 15.75
N LEU A 253 -18.14 13.00 14.50
CA LEU A 253 -18.68 14.11 13.73
C LEU A 253 -19.25 13.61 12.38
N ALA A 254 -20.58 13.58 12.29
CA ALA A 254 -21.31 13.09 11.11
C ALA A 254 -21.12 13.98 9.88
N GLU A 255 -21.23 15.30 10.05
CA GLU A 255 -21.00 16.28 9.01
C GLU A 255 -19.65 16.97 9.23
N ASP A 256 -18.65 16.57 8.44
CA ASP A 256 -17.31 17.13 8.47
C ASP A 256 -16.87 17.40 7.03
N SER A 257 -16.70 18.67 6.69
CA SER A 257 -16.22 19.11 5.38
C SER A 257 -14.73 18.85 5.19
N SER A 258 -13.98 18.52 6.24
CA SER A 258 -12.51 18.41 6.21
C SER A 258 -12.02 17.12 6.86
N ARG A 259 -12.77 16.04 6.66
CA ARG A 259 -12.54 14.72 7.24
C ARG A 259 -11.24 14.11 6.75
N VAL A 260 -10.45 13.55 7.66
CA VAL A 260 -9.28 12.74 7.31
C VAL A 260 -9.73 11.29 7.15
N CYS A 261 -9.72 10.79 5.92
CA CYS A 261 -10.20 9.45 5.57
C CYS A 261 -9.13 8.36 5.61
N MET A 262 -7.87 8.74 5.38
CA MET A 262 -6.72 7.84 5.44
C MET A 262 -5.48 8.59 5.88
N ILE A 263 -4.65 7.93 6.69
CA ILE A 263 -3.35 8.40 7.13
C ILE A 263 -2.32 7.37 6.68
N THR A 264 -1.39 7.77 5.82
CA THR A 264 -0.24 6.97 5.45
C THR A 264 1.00 7.55 6.11
N TYR A 265 1.68 6.74 6.92
CA TYR A 265 2.91 7.10 7.60
C TYR A 265 4.12 6.67 6.77
N ARG A 266 5.02 7.62 6.51
CA ARG A 266 6.27 7.41 5.78
C ARG A 266 7.44 7.68 6.72
N PRO A 267 7.94 6.63 7.42
CA PRO A 267 9.12 6.79 8.26
C PRO A 267 10.33 7.11 7.38
N ASN A 268 11.20 7.99 7.85
CA ASN A 268 12.46 8.41 7.19
C ASN A 268 12.32 9.26 5.92
N GLU A 269 11.12 9.73 5.58
CA GLU A 269 10.96 10.73 4.51
C GLU A 269 11.37 12.12 5.03
N GLU A 270 12.32 12.78 4.36
CA GLU A 270 12.75 14.14 4.70
C GLU A 270 11.57 15.13 4.74
N PRO A 271 11.60 16.23 5.53
CA PRO A 271 12.75 16.80 6.23
C PRO A 271 12.86 16.47 7.74
N GLY A 272 11.89 15.78 8.32
CA GLY A 272 11.81 15.55 9.77
C GLY A 272 12.47 14.25 10.24
N PRO A 273 13.01 14.18 11.47
CA PRO A 273 13.58 12.94 12.02
C PRO A 273 12.53 11.84 12.16
N ASP A 274 11.26 12.22 12.34
CA ASP A 274 10.13 11.29 12.49
C ASP A 274 9.44 10.96 11.16
N GLY A 275 9.83 11.58 10.04
CA GLY A 275 9.24 11.33 8.72
C GLY A 275 8.02 12.21 8.40
N ARG A 276 7.10 11.69 7.57
CA ARG A 276 5.93 12.43 7.06
C ARG A 276 4.61 11.69 7.23
N LEU A 277 3.53 12.46 7.33
CA LEU A 277 2.16 11.96 7.19
C LEU A 277 1.57 12.40 5.85
N HIS A 278 1.02 11.42 5.13
CA HIS A 278 0.28 11.60 3.89
C HIS A 278 -1.20 11.39 4.21
N LEU A 279 -1.99 12.46 4.13
CA LEU A 279 -3.37 12.49 4.55
C LEU A 279 -4.30 12.57 3.34
N LEU A 280 -5.21 11.61 3.27
CA LEU A 280 -6.35 11.65 2.36
C LEU A 280 -7.50 12.38 3.06
N THR A 281 -7.90 13.54 2.57
CA THR A 281 -8.87 14.40 3.29
C THR A 281 -9.96 14.94 2.38
N THR A 282 -11.12 15.28 2.94
CA THR A 282 -12.20 15.97 2.22
C THR A 282 -12.06 17.49 2.12
N TYR A 283 -11.00 18.07 2.69
CA TYR A 283 -10.86 19.53 2.84
C TYR A 283 -10.75 20.28 1.51
N THR A 284 -10.15 19.69 0.46
CA THR A 284 -9.83 20.41 -0.76
C THR A 284 -10.85 20.14 -1.88
N ASN A 285 -11.38 21.21 -2.48
CA ASN A 285 -12.10 21.13 -3.75
C ASN A 285 -11.17 20.75 -4.92
N ASP A 286 -9.86 20.89 -4.74
CA ASP A 286 -8.81 20.64 -5.74
C ASP A 286 -8.29 19.19 -5.73
N GLU A 287 -8.96 18.30 -5.01
CA GLU A 287 -8.69 16.85 -4.92
C GLU A 287 -7.24 16.52 -4.48
N LYS A 288 -6.49 17.47 -3.92
CA LYS A 288 -5.09 17.29 -3.50
C LYS A 288 -5.05 16.68 -2.12
N PHE A 289 -4.18 15.69 -1.96
CA PHE A 289 -3.87 15.09 -0.67
C PHE A 289 -2.93 15.99 0.10
N ILE A 290 -2.94 15.89 1.41
CA ILE A 290 -2.10 16.74 2.25
C ILE A 290 -0.86 15.94 2.66
N VAL A 291 0.32 16.53 2.53
CA VAL A 291 1.52 16.01 3.17
C VAL A 291 2.00 17.00 4.19
N GLN A 292 2.22 16.52 5.40
CA GLN A 292 2.82 17.30 6.46
C GLN A 292 4.06 16.58 7.01
N THR A 293 4.96 17.35 7.57
CA THR A 293 5.98 16.80 8.46
C THR A 293 5.29 16.18 9.67
N TYR A 294 5.75 14.99 10.08
CA TYR A 294 5.32 14.36 11.31
C TYR A 294 6.24 14.81 12.44
N SER A 295 5.66 15.28 13.54
CA SER A 295 6.41 15.76 14.70
C SER A 295 5.60 15.45 15.96
N PRO A 296 5.66 14.19 16.45
CA PRO A 296 5.02 13.82 17.69
C PRO A 296 5.83 14.35 18.89
N TYR A 297 5.16 14.63 20.00
CA TYR A 297 5.81 15.14 21.20
C TYR A 297 5.25 14.48 22.47
N THR A 298 6.08 14.48 23.51
CA THR A 298 5.70 14.05 24.86
C THR A 298 5.07 15.21 25.61
N VAL A 299 3.93 14.95 26.26
CA VAL A 299 3.26 15.90 27.15
C VAL A 299 4.09 16.12 28.41
N ALA A 300 4.09 17.33 28.97
CA ALA A 300 4.80 17.62 30.22
C ALA A 300 4.37 16.66 31.35
N GLY A 301 5.35 16.16 32.11
CA GLY A 301 5.12 15.23 33.21
C GLY A 301 4.99 13.75 32.81
N TYR A 302 4.94 13.44 31.52
CA TYR A 302 4.96 12.06 31.03
C TYR A 302 6.40 11.53 30.92
N ASP A 303 6.53 10.20 30.84
CA ASP A 303 7.80 9.56 30.48
C ASP A 303 8.14 9.91 29.01
N THR A 304 9.36 10.44 28.80
CA THR A 304 9.86 10.91 27.50
C THR A 304 9.94 9.82 26.44
N LYS A 305 9.80 8.54 26.82
CA LYS A 305 9.65 7.42 25.90
C LYS A 305 8.34 7.46 25.10
N TYR A 306 7.29 8.12 25.61
CA TYR A 306 5.97 8.12 25.00
C TYR A 306 5.62 9.50 24.44
N ALA A 307 5.67 9.63 23.12
CA ALA A 307 5.13 10.79 22.42
C ALA A 307 3.64 10.53 22.16
N THR A 308 2.76 11.24 22.85
CA THR A 308 1.33 10.93 22.91
C THR A 308 0.44 11.87 22.11
N GLU A 309 1.01 12.98 21.65
CA GLU A 309 0.31 14.00 20.88
C GLU A 309 1.14 14.39 19.64
N ALA A 310 0.46 14.85 18.60
CA ALA A 310 1.04 15.44 17.40
C ALA A 310 0.04 16.44 16.81
N LYS A 311 0.54 17.44 16.07
CA LYS A 311 -0.35 18.33 15.31
C LYS A 311 -0.74 17.67 13.97
N ILE A 312 -2.03 17.64 13.65
CA ILE A 312 -2.54 17.15 12.37
C ILE A 312 -3.21 18.30 11.63
N PHE A 313 -2.90 18.44 10.35
CA PHE A 313 -3.55 19.40 9.47
C PHE A 313 -5.03 19.04 9.26
N ARG A 314 -5.92 19.96 9.62
CA ARG A 314 -7.37 19.86 9.48
C ARG A 314 -7.98 21.22 9.22
N ASN A 315 -8.87 21.29 8.23
CA ASN A 315 -9.61 22.50 7.89
C ASN A 315 -8.74 23.77 7.79
N GLY A 316 -7.58 23.66 7.14
CA GLY A 316 -6.66 24.78 6.94
C GLY A 316 -5.74 25.13 8.11
N ALA A 317 -5.81 24.40 9.22
CA ALA A 317 -5.00 24.65 10.42
C ALA A 317 -4.33 23.37 10.94
N PHE A 318 -3.23 23.53 11.67
CA PHE A 318 -2.58 22.43 12.40
C PHE A 318 -3.17 22.35 13.81
N LEU A 319 -3.89 21.26 14.09
CA LEU A 319 -4.61 21.09 15.35
C LEU A 319 -3.97 19.99 16.18
N GLU A 320 -3.86 20.23 17.49
CA GLU A 320 -3.35 19.26 18.44
C GLU A 320 -4.27 18.03 18.50
N THR A 321 -3.69 16.88 18.18
CA THR A 321 -4.36 15.58 18.20
C THR A 321 -3.63 14.66 19.16
N ARG A 322 -4.38 14.07 20.08
CA ARG A 322 -3.91 13.06 21.04
C ARG A 322 -4.29 11.66 20.61
N VAL A 323 -3.44 10.68 20.91
CA VAL A 323 -3.85 9.28 20.94
C VAL A 323 -4.55 8.96 22.26
N ILE A 324 -5.82 8.59 22.21
CA ILE A 324 -6.55 8.04 23.36
C ILE A 324 -6.02 6.62 23.64
N PHE A 325 -5.90 5.82 22.59
CA PHE A 325 -5.43 4.45 22.66
C PHE A 325 -4.94 3.96 21.30
N THR A 326 -3.87 3.20 21.31
CA THR A 326 -3.41 2.37 20.20
C THR A 326 -3.10 0.98 20.74
N ASP A 327 -3.45 -0.05 19.97
CA ASP A 327 -2.99 -1.41 20.25
C ASP A 327 -1.55 -1.65 19.73
N GLY A 328 -0.99 -0.65 19.04
CA GLY A 328 0.29 -0.74 18.38
C GLY A 328 0.36 -1.86 17.36
N ARG A 329 -0.79 -2.30 16.82
CA ARG A 329 -0.88 -3.41 15.85
C ARG A 329 -1.90 -3.20 14.72
N ARG A 330 -3.04 -2.57 14.97
CA ARG A 330 -4.18 -2.53 14.04
C ARG A 330 -5.07 -1.32 14.19
N CYS A 331 -4.94 -0.52 15.25
CA CYS A 331 -5.83 0.61 15.45
C CYS A 331 -5.16 1.77 16.18
N THR A 332 -5.70 2.96 15.99
CA THR A 332 -5.43 4.11 16.83
C THR A 332 -6.70 4.94 16.98
N ILE A 333 -6.96 5.43 18.19
CA ILE A 333 -8.07 6.32 18.51
C ILE A 333 -7.48 7.70 18.74
N LEU A 334 -7.93 8.66 17.96
CA LEU A 334 -7.41 10.03 17.97
C LEU A 334 -8.48 10.99 18.52
N ARG A 335 -8.03 11.95 19.34
CA ARG A 335 -8.85 13.07 19.84
C ARG A 335 -8.24 14.38 19.38
N THR A 336 -9.02 15.21 18.69
CA THR A 336 -8.62 16.57 18.31
C THR A 336 -9.46 17.58 19.08
N LYS A 337 -8.97 18.05 20.24
CA LYS A 337 -9.73 18.93 21.15
C LYS A 337 -10.17 20.23 20.45
N GLY A 338 -9.25 20.86 19.71
CA GLY A 338 -9.49 22.11 18.97
C GLY A 338 -10.46 22.00 17.78
N TYR A 339 -10.97 20.80 17.48
CA TYR A 339 -11.91 20.56 16.38
C TYR A 339 -13.16 19.84 16.89
N HIS A 340 -14.04 20.57 17.60
CA HIS A 340 -15.28 20.02 18.17
C HIS A 340 -15.09 18.82 19.13
N GLY A 341 -13.90 18.68 19.73
CA GLY A 341 -13.57 17.48 20.53
C GLY A 341 -13.61 16.17 19.72
N LEU A 342 -13.40 16.27 18.40
CA LEU A 342 -13.50 15.19 17.42
C LEU A 342 -12.75 13.96 17.92
N CYS A 343 -13.46 12.83 17.98
CA CYS A 343 -12.87 11.54 18.25
C CYS A 343 -13.06 10.60 17.07
N GLU A 344 -11.95 10.03 16.62
CA GLU A 344 -11.87 9.19 15.44
C GLU A 344 -11.19 7.86 15.76
N LEU A 345 -11.74 6.76 15.26
CA LEU A 345 -11.08 5.46 15.26
C LEU A 345 -10.54 5.20 13.87
N PHE A 346 -9.23 5.02 13.78
CA PHE A 346 -8.55 4.58 12.60
C PHE A 346 -8.09 3.13 12.75
N THR A 347 -8.15 2.35 11.67
CA THR A 347 -7.67 0.97 11.65
C THR A 347 -6.68 0.74 10.51
N GLY A 348 -5.66 -0.07 10.76
CA GLY A 348 -4.83 -0.65 9.72
C GLY A 348 -5.59 -1.82 9.11
N GLY A 349 -5.89 -1.76 7.81
CA GLY A 349 -6.69 -2.80 7.13
C GLY A 349 -8.21 -2.57 7.21
N ARG A 350 -9.00 -3.63 7.50
CA ARG A 350 -10.47 -3.64 7.35
C ARG A 350 -11.23 -2.56 8.16
N PHE A 351 -12.38 -2.19 7.59
CA PHE A 351 -13.39 -1.26 8.11
C PHE A 351 -14.54 -1.94 8.89
N ASN A 352 -14.44 -3.24 9.17
CA ASN A 352 -15.58 -3.98 9.68
C ASN A 352 -15.60 -3.94 11.22
N ASN A 353 -16.68 -3.39 11.76
CA ASN A 353 -17.14 -3.60 13.13
C ASN A 353 -17.46 -5.09 13.33
N GLY A 354 -16.46 -5.88 13.71
CA GLY A 354 -16.69 -7.32 13.81
C GLY A 354 -15.49 -8.10 14.32
N ILE A 355 -15.46 -8.26 15.64
CA ILE A 355 -14.94 -9.44 16.34
C ILE A 355 -13.41 -9.52 16.60
N VAL A 356 -12.51 -8.82 15.89
CA VAL A 356 -11.04 -8.91 16.20
C VAL A 356 -10.30 -7.58 16.43
N ASN A 357 -11.02 -6.45 16.43
CA ASN A 357 -10.58 -5.14 16.93
C ASN A 357 -11.41 -4.72 18.18
N SER A 358 -11.94 -5.70 18.91
CA SER A 358 -12.95 -5.49 19.96
C SER A 358 -12.51 -4.46 21.01
N TYR A 359 -11.22 -4.44 21.38
CA TYR A 359 -10.70 -3.48 22.35
C TYR A 359 -10.75 -2.03 21.83
N CYS A 360 -10.31 -1.76 20.60
CA CYS A 360 -10.32 -0.41 20.06
C CYS A 360 -11.74 0.11 19.91
N PHE A 361 -12.66 -0.73 19.43
CA PHE A 361 -14.08 -0.38 19.35
C PHE A 361 -14.69 -0.16 20.74
N PHE A 362 -14.40 -1.03 21.70
CA PHE A 362 -14.88 -0.90 23.09
C PHE A 362 -14.32 0.37 23.75
N ILE A 363 -13.01 0.59 23.66
CA ILE A 363 -12.32 1.76 24.22
C ILE A 363 -12.85 3.04 23.55
N TYR A 364 -13.11 3.01 22.24
CA TYR A 364 -13.78 4.13 21.57
C TYR A 364 -15.12 4.42 22.23
N MET A 365 -15.97 3.42 22.44
CA MET A 365 -17.27 3.63 23.09
C MET A 365 -17.13 4.17 24.53
N VAL A 366 -16.10 3.75 25.26
CA VAL A 366 -15.83 4.21 26.63
C VAL A 366 -15.42 5.69 26.67
N TYR A 367 -14.50 6.12 25.80
CA TYR A 367 -13.95 7.49 25.82
C TYR A 367 -14.71 8.47 24.92
N CYS A 368 -15.27 7.98 23.83
CA CYS A 368 -15.83 8.80 22.74
C CYS A 368 -17.33 8.63 22.55
N LYS A 369 -17.95 7.69 23.29
CA LYS A 369 -19.38 7.35 23.20
C LYS A 369 -19.72 6.75 21.82
N GLU A 370 -21.01 6.70 21.49
CA GLU A 370 -21.49 6.20 20.21
C GLU A 370 -20.98 7.08 19.06
N PRO A 371 -20.40 6.48 18.00
CA PRO A 371 -19.94 7.25 16.86
C PRO A 371 -21.12 7.89 16.12
N ALA A 372 -20.93 9.13 15.67
CA ALA A 372 -21.94 9.83 14.88
C ALA A 372 -22.04 9.26 13.45
N ILE A 373 -20.95 8.68 12.94
CA ILE A 373 -20.90 8.03 11.63
C ILE A 373 -19.91 6.86 11.62
N VAL A 374 -20.24 5.83 10.83
CA VAL A 374 -19.43 4.63 10.63
C VAL A 374 -19.13 4.42 9.16
N PHE A 375 -17.86 4.23 8.83
CA PHE A 375 -17.37 3.96 7.48
C PHE A 375 -17.02 2.48 7.34
N LYS A 376 -17.54 1.83 6.30
CA LYS A 376 -17.32 0.40 6.02
C LYS A 376 -16.32 0.17 4.90
N LYS A 377 -15.87 1.23 4.24
CA LYS A 377 -14.88 1.23 3.17
C LYS A 377 -14.40 2.65 2.96
N LEU A 378 -13.20 2.81 2.39
CA LEU A 378 -12.60 4.14 2.19
C LEU A 378 -13.50 5.02 1.31
N SER A 379 -14.21 4.42 0.34
CA SER A 379 -15.14 5.13 -0.53
C SER A 379 -16.36 5.72 0.19
N ASP A 380 -16.67 5.28 1.41
CA ASP A 380 -17.73 5.87 2.23
C ASP A 380 -17.28 7.20 2.83
N CYS A 381 -15.98 7.36 3.08
CA CYS A 381 -15.38 8.57 3.62
C CYS A 381 -14.89 9.51 2.51
N TRP A 382 -14.13 8.97 1.56
CA TRP A 382 -13.56 9.65 0.41
C TRP A 382 -14.23 9.13 -0.88
N PRO A 383 -15.39 9.68 -1.27
CA PRO A 383 -16.09 9.23 -2.46
C PRO A 383 -15.27 9.57 -3.71
N PRO A 384 -15.18 8.68 -4.71
CA PRO A 384 -14.53 9.00 -5.98
C PRO A 384 -15.26 10.18 -6.65
N ALA A 385 -14.51 11.00 -7.40
CA ALA A 385 -15.12 11.95 -8.31
C ALA A 385 -16.14 11.22 -9.18
N LYS A 386 -17.39 11.70 -9.20
CA LYS A 386 -18.46 11.10 -9.99
C LYS A 386 -17.96 10.99 -11.43
N THR A 387 -17.91 9.77 -11.98
CA THR A 387 -17.75 9.62 -13.43
C THR A 387 -18.86 10.43 -14.09
N PRO A 388 -18.54 11.30 -15.07
CA PRO A 388 -19.59 11.90 -15.89
C PRO A 388 -20.48 10.75 -16.39
N ASN A 389 -21.79 10.86 -16.16
CA ASN A 389 -22.71 9.93 -16.81
C ASN A 389 -22.44 10.01 -18.33
N PRO A 390 -22.36 8.85 -19.02
CA PRO A 390 -22.11 8.82 -20.45
C PRO A 390 -23.16 9.59 -21.26
#